data_AF-A0A951S8X9-F1
#
_entry.id   AF-A0A951S8X9-F1
#
_cell.length_a   1.000
_cell.length_b   1.000
_cell.length_c   1.000
_cell.angle_alpha   90.00
_cell.angle_beta   90.00
_cell.angle_gamma   90.00
#
_symmetry.space_group_name_H-M   'P 1'
#
loop_
_entity.id
_entity.type
_entity.pdbx_description
1 polymer ?
#
loop_
_entity_poly.entity_id
_entity_poly.type
_entity_poly.pdbx_seq_one_letter_code
_entity_poly.pdbx_strand_id
1 'polypeptide(L)'
;IRKIYEAHVENKPPHNSDTLIHYLIRDDKKNFTKAFDKPFPKAERAELRYSLIAQKQNFSILNIELHTGRKHQIRAQLGAIGCPIIGDIKYGSKSKLNDGAIKLTAIFLSFAHPISKEELKISYTIN
;
A
#
# COMPACT_ATOMS: atom_id res chain seq x y z
N ILE A 1 4.60 16.10 0.73
CA ILE A 1 3.79 15.45 -0.32
C ILE A 1 2.88 14.47 0.37
N ARG A 2 1.56 14.59 0.17
CA ARG A 2 0.57 13.69 0.75
C ARG A 2 0.06 12.76 -0.34
N LYS A 3 0.01 11.45 -0.07
CA LYS A 3 -0.47 10.44 -1.03
C LYS A 3 -1.46 9.53 -0.33
N ILE A 4 -2.64 9.37 -0.92
CA ILE A 4 -3.66 8.46 -0.43
C ILE A 4 -3.99 7.44 -1.51
N TYR A 5 -4.06 6.19 -1.10
CA TYR A 5 -4.40 5.06 -1.93
C TYR A 5 -5.65 4.36 -1.39
N GLU A 6 -6.40 3.75 -2.29
CA GLU A 6 -7.38 2.73 -1.94
C GLU A 6 -6.81 1.36 -2.30
N ALA A 7 -6.91 0.39 -1.38
CA ALA A 7 -6.52 -0.99 -1.62
C ALA A 7 -7.67 -1.93 -1.29
N HIS A 8 -7.95 -2.89 -2.19
CA HIS A 8 -8.87 -3.99 -1.90
C HIS A 8 -8.03 -5.20 -1.51
N VAL A 9 -8.24 -5.71 -0.29
CA VAL A 9 -7.44 -6.78 0.30
C VAL A 9 -8.28 -8.02 0.60
N GLU A 10 -7.70 -9.21 0.43
CA GLU A 10 -8.44 -10.47 0.57
C GLU A 10 -8.94 -10.73 2.00
N ASN A 11 -8.14 -10.34 3.00
CA ASN A 11 -8.44 -10.60 4.41
C ASN A 11 -8.78 -9.31 5.15
N LYS A 12 -9.58 -9.44 6.20
CA LYS A 12 -9.85 -8.34 7.13
C LYS A 12 -8.60 -8.06 7.97
N PRO A 13 -8.12 -6.81 8.08
CA PRO A 13 -7.03 -6.47 8.97
C PRO A 13 -7.43 -6.67 10.44
N PRO A 14 -6.46 -6.93 11.34
CA PRO A 14 -6.75 -7.17 12.76
C PRO A 14 -7.40 -5.96 13.46
N HIS A 15 -7.08 -4.75 12.99
CA HIS A 15 -7.64 -3.50 13.49
C HIS A 15 -8.29 -2.71 12.35
N ASN A 16 -9.36 -1.97 12.65
CA ASN A 16 -10.03 -1.11 11.68
C ASN A 16 -9.15 0.07 11.24
N SER A 17 -8.13 0.45 12.00
CA SER A 17 -7.11 1.39 11.58
C SER A 17 -5.83 1.12 12.32
N ASP A 18 -4.69 1.21 11.65
CA ASP A 18 -3.39 1.05 12.28
C ASP A 18 -2.28 1.72 11.46
N THR A 19 -1.10 1.87 12.06
CA THR A 19 0.12 2.34 11.40
C THR A 19 1.08 1.16 11.24
N LEU A 20 1.35 0.80 9.99
CA LEU A 20 2.31 -0.26 9.66
C LEU A 20 3.71 0.32 9.55
N ILE A 21 4.59 -0.12 10.45
CA ILE A 21 6.02 0.18 10.42
C ILE A 21 6.75 -1.12 10.10
N HIS A 22 7.45 -1.13 8.97
CA HIS A 22 8.31 -2.25 8.57
C HIS A 22 9.65 -1.73 8.07
N TYR A 23 10.65 -2.60 8.03
CA TYR A 23 11.93 -2.36 7.40
C TYR A 23 11.97 -3.14 6.09
N LEU A 24 12.18 -2.43 4.98
CA LEU A 24 12.02 -2.99 3.64
C LEU A 24 13.35 -3.21 2.95
N ILE A 25 13.55 -4.39 2.37
CA ILE A 25 14.71 -4.72 1.52
C ILE A 25 14.24 -5.04 0.12
N ARG A 26 14.84 -4.36 -0.85
CA ARG A 26 14.61 -4.60 -2.27
C ARG A 26 15.41 -5.80 -2.76
N ASP A 27 14.73 -6.72 -3.43
CA ASP A 27 15.34 -7.74 -4.30
C ASP A 27 15.07 -7.34 -5.75
N ASP A 28 16.08 -6.75 -6.40
CA ASP A 28 15.96 -6.28 -7.79
C ASP A 28 15.83 -7.42 -8.79
N LYS A 29 16.50 -8.55 -8.54
CA LYS A 29 16.44 -9.71 -9.43
C LYS A 29 15.03 -10.26 -9.51
N LYS A 30 14.30 -10.26 -8.39
CA LYS A 30 12.90 -10.73 -8.33
C LYS A 30 11.87 -9.62 -8.50
N ASN A 31 12.30 -8.37 -8.64
CA ASN A 31 11.46 -7.18 -8.60
C ASN A 31 10.47 -7.26 -7.41
N PHE A 32 10.99 -7.53 -6.22
CA PHE A 32 10.26 -7.82 -4.99
C PHE A 32 10.81 -6.97 -3.84
N THR A 33 9.99 -6.75 -2.81
CA THR A 33 10.39 -6.05 -1.59
C THR A 33 10.01 -6.90 -0.39
N LYS A 34 10.98 -7.32 0.42
CA LYS A 34 10.69 -8.06 1.64
C LYS A 34 10.49 -7.09 2.81
N ALA A 35 9.49 -7.34 3.63
CA ALA A 35 9.22 -6.59 4.86
C ALA A 35 9.69 -7.36 6.10
N PHE A 36 10.21 -6.63 7.08
CA PHE A 36 10.65 -7.14 8.37
C PHE A 36 10.10 -6.26 9.50
N ASP A 37 9.66 -6.86 10.61
CA ASP A 37 9.10 -6.14 11.76
C ASP A 37 10.15 -5.38 12.57
N LYS A 38 11.42 -5.78 12.44
CA LYS A 38 12.56 -5.22 13.17
C LYS A 38 13.60 -4.67 12.20
N PRO A 39 14.44 -3.71 12.63
CA PRO A 39 15.58 -3.25 11.84
C PRO A 39 16.41 -4.43 11.33
N PHE A 40 16.77 -4.38 10.05
CA PHE A 40 17.61 -5.39 9.42
C PHE A 40 18.68 -4.71 8.57
N PRO A 41 19.91 -5.25 8.46
CA PRO A 41 20.96 -4.64 7.66
C PRO A 41 20.52 -4.28 6.24
N LYS A 42 20.78 -3.04 5.82
CA LYS A 42 20.41 -2.46 4.52
C LYS A 42 18.90 -2.29 4.27
N ALA A 43 18.05 -2.59 5.26
CA ALA A 43 16.62 -2.36 5.15
C ALA A 43 16.28 -0.89 5.45
N GLU A 44 15.40 -0.32 4.65
CA GLU A 44 14.92 1.05 4.85
C GLU A 44 13.62 1.04 5.64
N ARG A 45 13.53 1.87 6.68
CA ARG A 45 12.27 2.05 7.41
C ARG A 45 11.19 2.59 6.47
N ALA A 46 10.02 1.97 6.53
CA ALA A 46 8.83 2.31 5.77
C ALA A 46 7.62 2.39 6.68
N GLU A 47 6.80 3.41 6.45
CA GLU A 47 5.64 3.70 7.28
C GLU A 47 4.44 4.09 6.40
N LEU A 48 3.30 3.51 6.72
CA LEU A 48 1.99 3.89 6.20
C LEU A 48 0.95 3.78 7.30
N ARG A 49 -0.14 4.54 7.17
CA ARG A 49 -1.34 4.38 7.99
C ARG A 49 -2.46 3.86 7.11
N TYR A 50 -3.27 2.95 7.62
CA TYR A 50 -4.48 2.51 6.94
C TYR A 50 -5.73 2.68 7.83
N SER A 51 -6.87 2.80 7.16
CA SER A 51 -8.21 2.76 7.78
C SER A 51 -9.14 1.91 6.91
N LEU A 52 -9.93 1.04 7.55
CA LEU A 52 -10.96 0.23 6.92
C LEU A 52 -12.12 1.12 6.50
N ILE A 53 -12.37 1.19 5.19
CA ILE A 53 -13.50 1.93 4.61
C ILE A 53 -14.75 1.04 4.61
N ALA A 54 -14.59 -0.21 4.17
CA ALA A 54 -15.70 -1.14 4.06
C ALA A 54 -15.24 -2.58 4.23
N GLN A 55 -16.06 -3.38 4.91
CA GLN A 55 -15.96 -4.83 4.91
C GLN A 55 -17.01 -5.38 3.93
N LYS A 56 -16.57 -6.20 2.97
CA LYS A 56 -17.44 -7.02 2.11
C LYS A 56 -17.28 -8.49 2.49
N GLN A 57 -18.13 -9.35 1.95
CA GLN A 57 -18.14 -10.77 2.29
C GLN A 57 -16.80 -11.47 1.99
N ASN A 58 -16.12 -11.06 0.91
CA ASN A 58 -14.92 -11.74 0.41
C ASN A 58 -13.66 -10.86 0.42
N PHE A 59 -13.76 -9.59 0.81
CA PHE A 59 -12.63 -8.66 0.82
C PHE A 59 -12.89 -7.44 1.69
N SER A 60 -11.84 -6.68 1.95
CA SER A 60 -11.90 -5.41 2.68
C SER A 60 -11.35 -4.28 1.83
N ILE A 61 -11.90 -3.07 1.99
CA ILE A 61 -11.43 -1.87 1.31
C ILE A 61 -10.73 -0.98 2.32
N LEU A 62 -9.47 -0.63 2.05
CA LEU A 62 -8.63 0.18 2.92
C LEU A 62 -8.31 1.53 2.27
N ASN A 63 -8.43 2.60 3.04
CA ASN A 63 -7.81 3.89 2.76
C ASN A 63 -6.39 3.86 3.33
N ILE A 64 -5.40 4.28 2.55
CA ILE A 64 -3.99 4.18 2.93
C ILE A 64 -3.29 5.50 2.72
N GLU A 65 -2.77 6.09 3.78
CA GLU A 65 -1.91 7.27 3.75
C GLU A 65 -0.44 6.85 3.83
N LEU A 66 0.34 7.21 2.81
CA LEU A 66 1.78 6.91 2.77
C LEU A 66 2.59 8.01 3.46
N HIS A 67 3.34 7.62 4.49
CA HIS A 67 4.31 8.52 5.14
C HIS A 67 5.71 8.38 4.49
N THR A 68 6.01 7.22 3.90
CA THR A 68 7.20 6.98 3.07
C THR A 68 6.83 6.43 1.70
N GLY A 69 7.78 6.43 0.75
CA GLY A 69 7.55 6.00 -0.63
C GLY A 69 8.54 4.96 -1.14
N ARG A 70 8.70 3.82 -0.45
CA ARG A 70 9.61 2.75 -0.88
C ARG A 70 9.00 1.90 -2.00
N LYS A 71 9.84 1.21 -2.77
CA LYS A 71 9.40 0.34 -3.87
C LYS A 71 8.47 -0.75 -3.33
N HIS A 72 7.28 -0.87 -3.92
CA HIS A 72 6.23 -1.83 -3.52
C HIS A 72 5.82 -1.74 -2.04
N GLN A 73 5.99 -0.60 -1.38
CA GLN A 73 5.77 -0.47 0.06
C GLN A 73 4.41 -1.00 0.52
N ILE A 74 3.30 -0.49 -0.05
CA ILE A 74 1.95 -0.91 0.33
C ILE A 74 1.77 -2.42 0.15
N ARG A 75 2.18 -2.93 -1.01
CA ARG A 75 2.08 -4.35 -1.39
C ARG A 75 2.81 -5.26 -0.39
N ALA A 76 4.05 -4.91 -0.06
CA ALA A 76 4.89 -5.65 0.86
C ALA A 76 4.36 -5.63 2.29
N GLN A 77 3.97 -4.45 2.79
CA GLN A 77 3.50 -4.29 4.18
C GLN A 77 2.13 -4.96 4.39
N LEU A 78 1.19 -4.82 3.44
CA LEU A 78 -0.11 -5.48 3.52
C LEU A 78 0.01 -7.00 3.39
N GLY A 79 0.86 -7.51 2.50
CA GLY A 79 1.16 -8.93 2.41
C GLY A 79 1.79 -9.48 3.70
N ALA A 80 2.68 -8.74 4.34
CA ALA A 80 3.35 -9.14 5.59
C ALA A 80 2.38 -9.32 6.76
N ILE A 81 1.33 -8.49 6.84
CA ILE A 81 0.28 -8.64 7.87
C ILE A 81 -0.84 -9.62 7.45
N GLY A 82 -0.62 -10.41 6.40
CA GLY A 82 -1.59 -11.38 5.90
C GLY A 82 -2.82 -10.78 5.23
N CYS A 83 -2.76 -9.51 4.79
CA CYS A 83 -3.84 -8.82 4.08
C CYS A 83 -3.43 -8.48 2.64
N PRO A 84 -3.06 -9.46 1.80
CA PRO A 84 -2.57 -9.18 0.45
C PRO A 84 -3.61 -8.44 -0.39
N ILE A 85 -3.14 -7.56 -1.27
CA ILE A 85 -3.96 -6.85 -2.24
C ILE A 85 -4.48 -7.85 -3.27
N ILE A 86 -5.78 -7.79 -3.59
CA ILE A 86 -6.39 -8.67 -4.59
C ILE A 86 -5.66 -8.56 -5.93
N GLY A 87 -5.29 -9.69 -6.51
CA GLY A 87 -4.53 -9.80 -7.75
C GLY A 87 -3.02 -9.87 -7.54
N ASP A 88 -2.51 -9.54 -6.35
CA ASP A 88 -1.09 -9.43 -6.08
C ASP A 88 -0.44 -10.76 -5.65
N ILE A 89 -0.36 -11.69 -6.60
CA ILE A 89 0.19 -13.05 -6.39
C ILE A 89 1.59 -13.00 -5.77
N LYS A 90 2.40 -12.01 -6.18
CA LYS A 90 3.77 -11.84 -5.69
C LYS A 90 3.84 -11.59 -4.19
N TYR A 91 2.81 -11.01 -3.59
CA TYR A 91 2.74 -10.68 -2.16
C TYR A 91 1.68 -11.50 -1.40
N GLY A 92 1.23 -12.61 -1.97
CA GLY A 92 0.41 -13.61 -1.27
C GLY A 92 -1.08 -13.62 -1.59
N SER A 93 -1.54 -12.83 -2.57
CA SER A 93 -2.92 -12.93 -3.05
C SER A 93 -3.17 -14.31 -3.65
N LYS A 94 -4.28 -14.93 -3.29
CA LYS A 94 -4.75 -16.19 -3.88
C LYS A 94 -5.55 -15.95 -5.16
N SER A 95 -6.19 -14.80 -5.28
CA SER A 95 -6.95 -14.39 -6.46
C SER A 95 -6.02 -13.81 -7.52
N LYS A 96 -6.11 -14.34 -8.75
CA LYS A 96 -5.48 -13.73 -9.93
C LYS A 96 -6.51 -12.87 -10.65
N LEU A 97 -6.11 -11.67 -11.06
CA LEU A 97 -6.89 -10.82 -11.96
C LEU A 97 -6.35 -10.93 -13.39
N ASN A 98 -7.19 -10.55 -14.35
CA ASN A 98 -6.80 -10.47 -15.76
C ASN A 98 -5.58 -9.56 -15.92
N ASP A 99 -4.69 -9.94 -16.84
CA ASP A 99 -3.48 -9.19 -17.21
C ASP A 99 -2.50 -8.90 -16.05
N GLY A 100 -2.63 -9.61 -14.91
CA GLY A 100 -1.76 -9.41 -13.75
C GLY A 100 -2.02 -8.09 -13.00
N ALA A 101 -3.19 -7.50 -13.19
CA ALA A 101 -3.61 -6.30 -12.47
C ALA A 101 -3.72 -6.55 -10.95
N ILE A 102 -3.60 -5.47 -10.16
CA ILE A 102 -3.80 -5.47 -8.72
C ILE A 102 -4.81 -4.37 -8.33
N LYS A 103 -5.62 -4.60 -7.29
CA LYS A 103 -6.59 -3.61 -6.79
C LYS A 103 -5.96 -2.61 -5.83
N LEU A 104 -5.04 -1.80 -6.37
CA LEU A 104 -4.39 -0.70 -5.66
C LEU A 104 -4.44 0.56 -6.52
N THR A 105 -5.13 1.59 -6.05
CA THR A 105 -5.39 2.82 -6.81
C THR A 105 -4.91 4.02 -6.03
N ALA A 106 -4.14 4.91 -6.65
CA ALA A 106 -3.85 6.23 -6.07
C ALA A 106 -5.07 7.13 -6.25
N ILE A 107 -5.72 7.52 -5.16
CA ILE A 107 -6.97 8.29 -5.19
C ILE A 107 -6.76 9.77 -4.85
N PHE A 108 -5.63 10.13 -4.23
CA PHE A 108 -5.31 11.51 -3.92
C PHE A 108 -3.80 11.76 -3.87
N LEU A 109 -3.38 12.91 -4.40
CA LEU A 109 -2.02 13.43 -4.33
C LEU A 109 -2.07 14.93 -4.05
N SER A 110 -1.32 15.39 -3.03
CA SER A 110 -1.09 16.81 -2.77
C SER A 110 0.40 17.12 -2.61
N PHE A 111 0.84 18.23 -3.20
CA PHE A 111 2.18 18.77 -3.07
C PHE A 111 2.22 20.26 -3.42
N ALA A 112 3.25 20.96 -2.92
CA ALA A 112 3.51 22.33 -3.33
C ALA A 112 4.03 22.35 -4.78
N HIS A 113 3.40 23.15 -5.63
CA HIS A 113 3.86 23.37 -7.01
C HIS A 113 5.34 23.83 -6.98
N PRO A 114 6.23 23.23 -7.79
CA PRO A 114 7.68 23.48 -7.67
C PRO A 114 8.06 24.94 -7.91
N ILE A 115 7.30 25.64 -8.77
CA ILE A 115 7.48 27.06 -9.11
C ILE A 115 6.63 27.97 -8.20
N SER A 116 5.30 27.98 -8.35
CA SER A 116 4.40 28.90 -7.61
C SER A 116 4.33 28.67 -6.09
N LYS A 117 4.77 27.51 -5.58
CA LYS A 117 4.65 27.09 -4.17
C LYS A 117 3.22 26.91 -3.64
N GLU A 118 2.21 27.19 -4.46
CA GLU A 118 0.81 26.92 -4.14
C GLU A 118 0.53 25.42 -4.04
N GLU A 119 -0.46 25.05 -3.22
CA GLU A 119 -0.83 23.66 -3.02
C GLU A 119 -1.60 23.13 -4.24
N LEU A 120 -1.04 22.13 -4.93
CA LEU A 120 -1.76 21.35 -5.94
C LEU A 120 -2.41 20.13 -5.30
N LYS A 121 -3.67 19.87 -5.69
CA LYS A 121 -4.44 18.69 -5.28
C LYS A 121 -4.96 17.98 -6.52
N ILE A 122 -4.71 16.68 -6.60
CA ILE A 122 -5.19 15.81 -7.66
C ILE A 122 -5.95 14.68 -7.00
N SER A 123 -7.19 14.44 -7.43
CA SER A 123 -8.06 13.39 -6.91
C SER A 123 -8.61 12.52 -8.02
N TYR A 124 -8.79 11.23 -7.75
CA TYR A 124 -9.44 10.27 -8.62
C TYR A 124 -10.55 9.57 -7.86
N THR A 125 -11.74 9.52 -8.45
CA THR A 125 -12.89 8.79 -7.91
C THR A 125 -12.98 7.43 -8.60
N ILE A 126 -13.12 6.38 -7.81
CA ILE A 126 -13.34 5.02 -8.31
C ILE A 126 -14.83 4.91 -8.65
N ASN A 127 -15.13 4.59 -9.92
CA ASN A 127 -16.48 4.37 -10.42
C ASN A 127 -17.03 2.99 -10.06
#